data_AF-A0A6J7P215-F1
#
_entry.id   AF-A0A6J7P215-F1
#
_cell.length_a   1.000
_cell.length_b   1.000
_cell.length_c   1.000
_cell.angle_alpha   90.00
_cell.angle_beta   90.00
_cell.angle_gamma   90.00
#
_symmetry.space_group_name_H-M   'P 1'
#
loop_
_entity.id
_entity.type
_entity.pdbx_description
1 polymer ?
#
loop_
_entity_poly.entity_id
_entity_poly.type
_entity_poly.pdbx_seq_one_letter_code
_entity_poly.pdbx_strand_id
1 'polypeptide(L)'
;MLGPLGVAEAKETGKSILFMLETNPGPGLGVLLAFWLVGPRVVRGSVPGAIIIHFLGGIHEIYFPYILMKPRLILAAIAGGAAGVAMNVALDNGLTATPSPGSIFAYMVVTPKGDTFKVLLAIAVSAAVAFAAAWFLLKTDSSNNDDLDAATARKNSLKNG
;
A
#
# COMPACT_ATOMS: atom_id res chain seq x y z
N MET A 1 -10.24 13.33 8.75
CA MET A 1 -11.24 12.24 8.76
C MET A 1 -12.37 12.65 7.84
N LEU A 2 -12.49 11.99 6.69
CA LEU A 2 -13.48 12.21 5.65
C LEU A 2 -14.79 11.44 5.92
N GLY A 3 -14.80 10.55 6.90
CA GLY A 3 -15.95 9.71 7.27
C GLY A 3 -17.30 10.43 7.32
N PRO A 4 -17.46 11.56 8.06
CA PRO A 4 -18.74 12.27 8.11
C PRO A 4 -19.21 12.79 6.75
N LEU A 5 -18.29 13.27 5.91
CA LEU A 5 -18.60 13.74 4.56
C LEU A 5 -18.96 12.57 3.64
N GLY A 6 -18.23 11.46 3.72
CA GLY A 6 -18.54 10.24 2.99
C GLY A 6 -19.90 9.65 3.38
N VAL A 7 -20.30 9.73 4.66
CA VAL A 7 -21.63 9.31 5.12
C VAL A 7 -22.73 10.23 4.55
N ALA A 8 -22.50 11.54 4.48
CA ALA A 8 -23.43 12.47 3.87
C ALA A 8 -23.62 12.17 2.37
N GLU A 9 -22.53 11.99 1.63
CA GLU A 9 -22.56 11.65 0.20
C GLU A 9 -23.19 10.26 -0.06
N ALA A 10 -22.85 9.26 0.74
CA ALA A 10 -23.37 7.90 0.58
C ALA A 10 -24.86 7.80 0.92
N LYS A 11 -25.40 8.69 1.77
CA LYS A 11 -26.86 8.78 2.01
C LYS A 11 -27.63 9.23 0.77
N GLU A 12 -27.03 10.07 -0.06
CA GLU A 12 -27.66 10.62 -1.27
C GLU A 12 -27.43 9.73 -2.50
N THR A 13 -26.22 9.18 -2.63
CA THR A 13 -25.77 8.49 -3.85
C THR A 13 -25.59 6.97 -3.68
N GLY A 14 -25.70 6.46 -2.45
CA GLY A 14 -25.53 5.05 -2.10
C GLY A 14 -24.07 4.60 -1.95
N LYS A 15 -23.09 5.44 -2.29
CA LYS A 15 -21.65 5.15 -2.18
C LYS A 15 -20.84 6.44 -2.01
N SER A 16 -19.58 6.35 -1.61
CA SER A 16 -18.67 7.49 -1.61
C SER A 16 -17.23 7.06 -1.89
N ILE A 17 -16.53 7.83 -2.74
CA ILE A 17 -15.09 7.65 -3.00
C ILE A 17 -14.28 8.03 -1.76
N LEU A 18 -14.80 8.91 -0.89
CA LEU A 18 -14.09 9.43 0.27
C LEU A 18 -13.67 8.33 1.25
N PHE A 19 -14.47 7.27 1.36
CA PHE A 19 -14.13 6.09 2.17
C PHE A 19 -12.91 5.31 1.63
N MET A 20 -12.66 5.40 0.33
CA MET A 20 -11.52 4.76 -0.33
C MET A 20 -10.23 5.58 -0.19
N LEU A 21 -10.35 6.91 -0.07
CA LEU A 21 -9.20 7.80 0.07
C LEU A 21 -8.41 7.54 1.34
N GLU A 22 -9.10 7.17 2.43
CA GLU A 22 -8.46 6.95 3.73
C GLU A 22 -7.73 5.61 3.84
N THR A 23 -8.18 4.60 3.10
CA THR A 23 -7.84 3.20 3.42
C THR A 23 -7.36 2.40 2.21
N ASN A 24 -7.04 3.04 1.07
CA ASN A 24 -6.62 2.32 -0.14
C ASN A 24 -5.40 1.44 0.16
N PRO A 25 -5.51 0.10 0.09
CA PRO A 25 -4.39 -0.78 0.44
C PRO A 25 -3.36 -0.90 -0.69
N GLY A 26 -3.69 -0.42 -1.90
CA GLY A 26 -2.87 -0.52 -3.10
C GLY A 26 -1.46 0.09 -2.96
N PRO A 27 -1.29 1.33 -2.48
CA PRO A 27 0.03 1.97 -2.45
C PRO A 27 1.02 1.23 -1.55
N GLY A 28 0.58 0.84 -0.35
CA GLY A 28 1.40 0.06 0.59
C GLY A 28 1.75 -1.33 0.04
N LEU A 29 0.78 -2.01 -0.61
CA LEU A 29 1.02 -3.29 -1.25
C LEU A 29 2.09 -3.17 -2.35
N GLY A 30 1.99 -2.15 -3.22
CA GLY A 30 2.97 -1.92 -4.28
C GLY A 30 4.38 -1.67 -3.76
N VAL A 31 4.51 -0.84 -2.71
CA VAL A 31 5.80 -0.56 -2.04
C VAL A 31 6.39 -1.85 -1.45
N LEU A 32 5.60 -2.65 -0.73
CA LEU A 32 6.06 -3.89 -0.13
C LEU A 32 6.49 -4.91 -1.21
N LEU A 33 5.73 -5.06 -2.28
CA LEU A 33 6.11 -5.94 -3.40
C LEU A 33 7.44 -5.51 -4.04
N ALA A 34 7.68 -4.21 -4.19
CA ALA A 34 8.95 -3.70 -4.70
C ALA A 34 10.11 -4.00 -3.75
N PHE A 35 9.92 -3.84 -2.44
CA PHE A 35 10.90 -4.23 -1.43
C PHE A 35 11.20 -5.72 -1.44
N TRP A 36 10.18 -6.56 -1.62
CA TRP A 36 10.37 -8.00 -1.67
C TRP A 36 11.25 -8.41 -2.86
N LEU A 37 11.04 -7.77 -4.01
CA LEU A 37 11.73 -8.13 -5.25
C LEU A 37 13.14 -7.50 -5.36
N VAL A 38 13.28 -6.22 -5.05
CA VAL A 38 14.50 -5.43 -5.31
C VAL A 38 15.05 -4.67 -4.11
N GLY A 39 14.42 -4.72 -2.93
CA GLY A 39 14.91 -4.09 -1.70
C GLY A 39 16.15 -4.78 -1.10
N PRO A 40 16.70 -4.24 0.02
CA PRO A 40 17.83 -4.83 0.75
C PRO A 40 17.56 -6.29 1.11
N ARG A 41 18.54 -7.18 0.93
CA ARG A 41 18.32 -8.63 1.13
C ARG A 41 17.97 -8.95 2.57
N VAL A 42 18.54 -8.21 3.51
CA VAL A 42 18.30 -8.39 4.95
C VAL A 42 16.82 -8.29 5.35
N VAL A 43 16.01 -7.48 4.66
CA VAL A 43 14.57 -7.32 4.98
C VAL A 43 13.64 -8.19 4.15
N ARG A 44 14.09 -8.77 3.01
CA ARG A 44 13.22 -9.53 2.11
C ARG A 44 12.50 -10.71 2.77
N GLY A 45 13.10 -11.30 3.81
CA GLY A 45 12.49 -12.40 4.56
C GLY A 45 11.26 -12.00 5.38
N SER A 46 11.18 -10.75 5.86
CA SER A 46 10.03 -10.26 6.64
C SER A 46 8.94 -9.62 5.79
N VAL A 47 9.24 -9.24 4.54
CA VAL A 47 8.30 -8.56 3.65
C VAL A 47 7.01 -9.37 3.37
N PRO A 48 7.03 -10.69 3.11
CA PRO A 48 5.80 -11.45 2.90
C PRO A 48 4.84 -11.39 4.09
N GLY A 49 5.37 -11.46 5.32
CA GLY A 49 4.58 -11.29 6.53
C GLY A 49 3.96 -9.89 6.62
N ALA A 50 4.75 -8.86 6.27
CA ALA A 50 4.26 -7.49 6.20
C ALA A 50 3.13 -7.30 5.16
N ILE A 51 3.24 -7.95 3.99
CA ILE A 51 2.19 -7.93 2.95
C ILE A 51 0.89 -8.54 3.49
N ILE A 52 0.97 -9.68 4.16
CA ILE A 52 -0.21 -10.35 4.75
C ILE A 52 -0.89 -9.43 5.78
N ILE A 53 -0.13 -8.88 6.72
CA ILE A 53 -0.69 -8.03 7.79
C ILE A 53 -1.26 -6.72 7.21
N HIS A 54 -0.59 -6.12 6.23
CA HIS A 54 -1.06 -4.90 5.56
C HIS A 54 -2.31 -5.16 4.73
N PHE A 55 -2.24 -6.05 3.74
CA PHE A 55 -3.28 -6.21 2.73
C PHE A 55 -4.48 -7.01 3.23
N LEU A 56 -4.22 -8.11 3.97
CA LEU A 56 -5.28 -8.97 4.51
C LEU A 56 -5.71 -8.54 5.91
N GLY A 57 -4.77 -8.06 6.74
CA GLY A 57 -5.06 -7.59 8.10
C GLY A 57 -5.54 -6.13 8.14
N GLY A 58 -5.20 -5.31 7.15
CA GLY A 58 -5.61 -3.91 7.09
C GLY A 58 -4.82 -2.96 8.00
N ILE A 59 -3.63 -3.37 8.45
CA ILE A 59 -2.75 -2.54 9.29
C ILE A 59 -1.75 -1.82 8.40
N HIS A 60 -2.06 -0.56 8.08
CA HIS A 60 -1.31 0.25 7.11
C HIS A 60 0.02 0.76 7.67
N GLU A 61 0.19 0.72 8.99
CA GLU A 61 1.42 1.12 9.66
C GLU A 61 2.57 0.15 9.37
N ILE A 62 2.27 -1.10 8.99
CA ILE A 62 3.26 -2.15 8.78
C ILE A 62 4.19 -1.86 7.59
N TYR A 63 3.76 -1.08 6.60
CA TYR A 63 4.66 -0.68 5.50
C TYR A 63 5.47 0.60 5.79
N PHE A 64 5.20 1.33 6.89
CA PHE A 64 5.92 2.56 7.23
C PHE A 64 7.41 2.36 7.48
N PRO A 65 7.88 1.31 8.20
CA PRO A 65 9.31 1.10 8.38
C PRO A 65 10.07 1.01 7.05
N TYR A 66 9.45 0.43 6.01
CA TYR A 66 10.04 0.32 4.68
C TYR A 66 10.16 1.68 3.98
N ILE A 67 9.16 2.55 4.14
CA ILE A 67 9.27 3.94 3.67
C ILE A 67 10.34 4.70 4.47
N LEU A 68 10.42 4.51 5.79
CA LEU A 68 11.42 5.19 6.62
C LEU A 68 12.86 4.76 6.29
N MET A 69 13.09 3.50 5.90
CA MET A 69 14.39 3.03 5.40
C MET A 69 14.80 3.75 4.11
N LYS A 70 13.82 4.12 3.27
CA LYS A 70 14.03 4.73 1.95
C LYS A 70 13.00 5.86 1.73
N PRO A 71 13.16 7.04 2.35
CA PRO A 71 12.13 8.09 2.39
C PRO A 71 11.63 8.56 1.02
N ARG A 72 12.43 8.41 -0.04
CA ARG A 72 12.04 8.72 -1.42
C ARG A 72 10.83 7.90 -1.88
N LEU A 73 10.55 6.75 -1.26
CA LEU A 73 9.40 5.89 -1.56
C LEU A 73 8.05 6.49 -1.15
N ILE A 74 8.04 7.60 -0.40
CA ILE A 74 6.84 8.43 -0.25
C ILE A 74 6.28 8.82 -1.63
N LEU A 75 7.16 9.11 -2.61
CA LEU A 75 6.73 9.44 -3.97
C LEU A 75 6.00 8.28 -4.66
N ALA A 76 6.41 7.04 -4.39
CA ALA A 76 5.73 5.85 -4.91
C ALA A 76 4.35 5.67 -4.27
N ALA A 77 4.24 5.90 -2.96
CA ALA A 77 2.96 5.86 -2.25
C ALA A 77 1.98 6.93 -2.77
N ILE A 78 2.47 8.16 -2.99
CA ILE A 78 1.68 9.25 -3.58
C ILE A 78 1.22 8.89 -4.99
N ALA A 79 2.13 8.39 -5.84
CA ALA A 79 1.80 8.03 -7.22
C ALA A 79 0.75 6.90 -7.28
N GLY A 80 0.91 5.85 -6.47
CA GLY A 80 -0.08 4.77 -6.38
C GLY A 80 -1.43 5.28 -5.85
N GLY A 81 -1.40 6.10 -4.80
CA GLY A 81 -2.61 6.72 -4.23
C GLY A 81 -3.37 7.51 -5.29
N ALA A 82 -2.68 8.44 -5.96
CA ALA A 82 -3.26 9.26 -7.03
C ALA A 82 -3.82 8.41 -8.19
N ALA A 83 -3.11 7.36 -8.62
CA ALA A 83 -3.58 6.45 -9.66
C ALA A 83 -4.84 5.68 -9.24
N GLY A 84 -4.91 5.22 -7.99
CA GLY A 84 -6.10 4.57 -7.44
C GLY A 84 -7.31 5.51 -7.41
N VAL A 85 -7.10 6.76 -6.96
CA VAL A 85 -8.16 7.78 -6.93
C VAL A 85 -8.65 8.11 -8.35
N ALA A 86 -7.73 8.31 -9.29
CA ALA A 86 -8.07 8.55 -10.68
C ALA A 86 -8.88 7.39 -11.28
N MET A 87 -8.52 6.15 -10.96
CA MET A 87 -9.26 4.97 -11.41
C MET A 87 -10.66 4.90 -10.79
N ASN A 88 -10.80 5.22 -9.50
CA ASN A 88 -12.10 5.27 -8.83
C ASN A 88 -13.04 6.30 -9.47
N VAL A 89 -12.51 7.50 -9.75
CA VAL A 89 -13.26 8.56 -10.45
C VAL A 89 -13.64 8.11 -11.86
N ALA A 90 -12.71 7.52 -12.62
CA ALA A 90 -12.96 7.08 -13.99
C ALA A 90 -14.00 5.94 -14.07
N LEU A 91 -14.03 5.06 -13.07
CA LEU A 91 -14.97 3.92 -13.03
C LEU A 91 -16.31 4.26 -12.37
N ASP A 92 -16.44 5.45 -11.81
CA ASP A 92 -17.55 5.85 -10.94
C ASP A 92 -17.84 4.74 -9.91
N ASN A 93 -16.90 4.48 -9.00
CA ASN A 93 -17.08 3.51 -7.91
C ASN A 93 -17.00 4.22 -6.55
N GLY A 94 -17.28 3.48 -5.49
CA GLY A 94 -17.21 3.98 -4.12
C GLY A 94 -17.50 2.86 -3.12
N LEU A 95 -17.46 3.19 -1.83
CA LEU A 95 -17.86 2.27 -0.77
C LEU A 95 -19.13 2.77 -0.06
N THR A 96 -19.83 1.89 0.65
CA THR A 96 -21.01 2.27 1.45
C THR A 96 -20.65 2.76 2.84
N ALA A 97 -19.45 2.45 3.33
CA ALA A 97 -18.91 2.88 4.62
C ALA A 97 -17.38 2.85 4.61
N THR A 98 -16.74 3.47 5.60
CA THR A 98 -15.30 3.35 5.82
C THR A 98 -14.95 1.90 6.21
N PRO A 99 -14.06 1.20 5.47
CA PRO A 99 -13.59 -0.12 5.88
C PRO A 99 -12.64 0.01 7.08
N SER A 100 -12.90 -0.75 8.14
CA SER A 100 -12.06 -0.78 9.34
C SER A 100 -11.95 -2.19 9.91
N PRO A 101 -10.73 -2.76 10.05
CA PRO A 101 -9.45 -2.25 9.53
C PRO A 101 -9.45 -2.06 8.00
N GLY A 102 -8.42 -1.41 7.45
CA GLY A 102 -8.29 -1.14 6.01
C GLY A 102 -7.95 -2.39 5.16
N SER A 103 -8.46 -3.56 5.52
CA SER A 103 -8.17 -4.84 4.86
C SER A 103 -8.96 -5.00 3.56
N ILE A 104 -8.44 -5.82 2.65
CA ILE A 104 -9.18 -6.15 1.42
C ILE A 104 -10.53 -6.82 1.73
N PHE A 105 -10.62 -7.59 2.82
CA PHE A 105 -11.88 -8.21 3.23
C PHE A 105 -12.90 -7.18 3.69
N ALA A 106 -12.49 -6.21 4.51
CA ALA A 106 -13.35 -5.11 4.93
C ALA A 106 -13.84 -4.29 3.72
N TYR A 107 -12.94 -4.01 2.77
CA TYR A 107 -13.28 -3.40 1.49
C TYR A 107 -14.40 -4.16 0.77
N MET A 108 -14.29 -5.48 0.63
CA MET A 108 -15.28 -6.28 -0.08
C MET A 108 -16.63 -6.31 0.64
N VAL A 109 -16.67 -6.26 1.97
CA VAL A 109 -17.91 -6.20 2.76
C VAL A 109 -18.70 -4.92 2.51
N VAL A 110 -17.99 -3.78 2.40
CA VAL A 110 -18.62 -2.45 2.23
C VAL A 110 -18.65 -1.98 0.76
N THR A 111 -18.30 -2.86 -0.19
CA THR A 111 -18.40 -2.56 -1.61
C THR A 111 -19.84 -2.77 -2.10
N PRO A 112 -20.47 -1.78 -2.77
CA PRO A 112 -21.79 -1.94 -3.38
C PRO A 112 -21.82 -3.11 -4.37
N LYS A 113 -22.99 -3.79 -4.46
CA LYS A 113 -23.21 -4.85 -5.46
C LYS A 113 -23.00 -4.28 -6.86
N GLY A 114 -22.19 -4.95 -7.68
CA GLY A 114 -21.85 -4.52 -9.05
C GLY A 114 -20.55 -3.71 -9.15
N ASP A 115 -20.05 -3.14 -8.06
CA ASP A 115 -18.81 -2.34 -8.07
C ASP A 115 -17.57 -3.14 -7.65
N THR A 116 -17.72 -4.41 -7.21
CA THR A 116 -16.61 -5.28 -6.76
C THR A 116 -15.45 -5.33 -7.75
N PHE A 117 -15.73 -5.57 -9.03
CA PHE A 117 -14.69 -5.62 -10.05
C PHE A 117 -13.99 -4.25 -10.22
N LYS A 118 -14.75 -3.16 -10.20
CA LYS A 118 -14.20 -1.80 -10.33
C LYS A 118 -13.27 -1.46 -9.16
N VAL A 119 -13.69 -1.79 -7.93
CA VAL A 119 -12.90 -1.56 -6.71
C VAL A 119 -11.60 -2.37 -6.75
N LEU A 120 -11.68 -3.66 -7.10
CA LEU A 120 -10.49 -4.51 -7.22
C LEU A 120 -9.54 -4.01 -8.31
N LEU A 121 -10.07 -3.56 -9.45
CA LEU A 121 -9.27 -2.99 -10.53
C LEU A 121 -8.56 -1.71 -10.10
N ALA A 122 -9.23 -0.80 -9.38
CA ALA A 122 -8.61 0.41 -8.87
C ALA A 122 -7.52 0.14 -7.82
N ILE A 123 -7.72 -0.84 -6.94
CA ILE A 123 -6.69 -1.30 -5.99
C ILE A 123 -5.50 -1.90 -6.75
N ALA A 124 -5.75 -2.72 -7.77
CA ALA A 124 -4.69 -3.33 -8.58
C ALA A 124 -3.88 -2.27 -9.34
N VAL A 125 -4.52 -1.27 -9.95
CA VAL A 125 -3.85 -0.14 -10.61
C VAL A 125 -3.02 0.66 -9.62
N SER A 126 -3.58 0.99 -8.46
CA SER A 126 -2.86 1.67 -7.37
C SER A 126 -1.61 0.93 -6.94
N ALA A 127 -1.72 -0.39 -6.73
CA ALA A 127 -0.60 -1.26 -6.39
C ALA A 127 0.45 -1.35 -7.51
N ALA A 128 0.02 -1.47 -8.77
CA ALA A 128 0.92 -1.56 -9.91
C ALA A 128 1.73 -0.28 -10.11
N VAL A 129 1.09 0.89 -9.98
CA VAL A 129 1.77 2.19 -10.09
C VAL A 129 2.74 2.41 -8.94
N ALA A 130 2.32 2.14 -7.69
CA ALA A 130 3.21 2.21 -6.54
C ALA A 130 4.39 1.24 -6.66
N PHE A 131 4.15 0.01 -7.11
CA PHE A 131 5.20 -0.98 -7.35
C PHE A 131 6.20 -0.49 -8.40
N ALA A 132 5.74 -0.02 -9.55
CA ALA A 132 6.61 0.44 -10.63
C ALA A 132 7.49 1.63 -10.18
N ALA A 133 6.88 2.61 -9.50
CA ALA A 133 7.59 3.76 -8.95
C ALA A 133 8.60 3.35 -7.86
N ALA A 134 8.19 2.50 -6.92
CA ALA A 134 9.06 2.03 -5.85
C ALA A 134 10.21 1.16 -6.38
N TRP A 135 9.93 0.28 -7.34
CA TRP A 135 10.93 -0.55 -8.00
C TRP A 135 12.00 0.32 -8.68
N PHE A 136 11.58 1.35 -9.42
CA PHE A 136 12.50 2.26 -10.08
C PHE A 136 13.37 3.01 -9.06
N LEU A 137 12.74 3.60 -8.02
CA LEU A 137 13.45 4.34 -6.97
C LEU A 137 14.45 3.46 -6.21
N LEU A 138 14.05 2.24 -5.83
CA LEU A 138 14.93 1.28 -5.14
C LEU A 138 16.11 0.85 -6.01
N LYS A 139 15.89 0.65 -7.31
CA LYS A 139 16.96 0.23 -8.23
C LYS A 139 17.97 1.34 -8.49
N THR A 140 17.53 2.59 -8.52
CA THR A 140 18.42 3.76 -8.66
C THR A 140 19.16 4.14 -7.37
N ASP A 141 18.75 3.58 -6.24
CA ASP A 141 19.34 3.84 -4.91
C ASP A 141 20.23 2.66 -4.50
N SER A 142 21.40 2.56 -5.14
CA SER A 142 22.37 1.48 -4.93
C SER A 142 23.23 1.67 -3.67
N SER A 143 23.47 2.90 -3.22
CA SER A 143 24.43 3.18 -2.14
C SER A 143 23.98 2.61 -0.79
N ASN A 144 22.70 2.74 -0.46
CA ASN A 144 22.23 2.46 0.90
C ASN A 144 21.70 1.01 1.08
N ASN A 145 21.58 0.21 0.00
CA ASN A 145 21.21 -1.21 0.13
C ASN A 145 22.40 -2.07 0.58
N ASP A 146 23.56 -1.86 -0.05
CA ASP A 146 24.79 -2.61 0.25
C ASP A 146 25.28 -2.30 1.67
N ASP A 147 25.12 -1.05 2.13
CA ASP A 147 25.48 -0.63 3.49
C ASP A 147 24.64 -1.33 4.58
N LEU A 148 23.33 -1.47 4.38
CA LEU A 148 22.43 -2.16 5.31
C LEU A 148 22.74 -3.67 5.40
N ASP A 149 23.00 -4.28 4.26
CA ASP A 149 23.38 -5.69 4.19
C ASP A 149 24.76 -5.91 4.84
N ALA A 150 25.74 -5.03 4.58
CA ALA A 150 27.09 -5.08 5.16
C ALA A 150 27.12 -4.82 6.67
N ALA A 151 26.29 -3.89 7.18
CA ALA A 151 26.17 -3.62 8.62
C ALA A 151 25.60 -4.83 9.37
N THR A 152 24.62 -5.50 8.78
CA THR A 152 24.01 -6.70 9.38
C THR A 152 24.97 -7.88 9.37
N ALA A 153 25.74 -8.07 8.28
CA ALA A 153 26.78 -9.09 8.21
C ALA A 153 27.84 -8.91 9.32
N ARG A 154 28.30 -7.67 9.56
CA ARG A 154 29.24 -7.34 10.65
C ARG A 154 28.68 -7.62 12.04
N LYS A 155 27.39 -7.33 12.27
CA LYS A 155 26.73 -7.66 13.55
C LYS A 155 26.70 -9.16 13.82
N ASN A 156 26.45 -9.97 12.78
CA ASN A 156 26.39 -11.42 12.92
C ASN A 156 27.77 -12.03 13.17
N SER A 157 28.84 -11.50 12.57
CA SER A 157 30.21 -11.97 12.83
C SER A 157 30.67 -11.69 14.26
N LEU A 158 30.24 -10.58 14.87
CA LEU A 158 30.55 -10.23 16.27
C LEU A 158 29.80 -11.10 17.30
N LYS A 159 28.70 -11.76 16.91
CA LYS A 159 27.97 -12.68 17.78
C LYS A 159 28.51 -14.11 17.76
N ASN A 160 29.28 -14.45 16.73
CA ASN A 160 29.72 -15.81 16.44
C ASN A 160 31.23 -16.02 16.68
N GLY A 161 31.94 -15.00 17.20
CA GLY A 161 33.33 -15.07 17.64
C GLY A 161 33.44 -14.73 19.10
#